data_AF-A0A7V5U2D0-F1
#
_entry.id   AF-A0A7V5U2D0-F1
#
_cell.length_a   1.000
_cell.length_b   1.000
_cell.length_c   1.000
_cell.angle_alpha   90.00
_cell.angle_beta   90.00
_cell.angle_gamma   90.00
#
_symmetry.space_group_name_H-M   'P 1'
#
loop_
_entity.id
_entity.type
_entity.pdbx_description
1 polymer ?
#
loop_
_entity_poly.entity_id
_entity_poly.type
_entity_poly.pdbx_seq_one_letter_code
_entity_poly.pdbx_strand_id
1 'polypeptide(L)'
;MLSFLRKKKGREEAPSLESQKSSAWLADSLKDLAKAEELLQEDPDLAAFLSWQAARKAFKALEKKAGRRLSESSLEKLLAQFPEGQLAAKPVKDAARFLDHFRRLARHDDLFREVNLNLGPLGVEDARRVFEAARIIINFLEHRLK
;
A
#
# COMPACT_ATOMS: atom_id res chain seq x y z
N MET A 1 18.82 1.54 56.47
CA MET A 1 18.60 0.37 55.60
C MET A 1 17.22 0.49 54.96
N LEU A 2 17.15 1.01 53.72
CA LEU A 2 15.89 1.22 52.99
C LEU A 2 15.93 0.40 51.70
N SER A 3 15.00 -0.55 51.63
CA SER A 3 14.71 -1.44 50.51
C SER A 3 14.15 -0.62 49.33
N PHE A 4 14.87 -0.56 48.21
CA PHE A 4 14.34 -0.03 46.96
C PHE A 4 13.83 -1.15 46.05
N LEU A 5 12.53 -1.08 45.80
CA LEU A 5 11.69 -1.99 45.05
C LEU A 5 12.15 -2.15 43.60
N ARG A 6 12.33 -3.41 43.17
CA ARG A 6 12.27 -3.85 41.76
C ARG A 6 10.91 -3.45 41.17
N LYS A 7 10.86 -2.40 40.35
CA LYS A 7 9.72 -2.17 39.46
C LYS A 7 9.87 -3.01 38.19
N LYS A 8 8.89 -3.90 38.02
CA LYS A 8 8.69 -4.79 36.87
C LYS A 8 8.77 -4.02 35.55
N LYS A 9 9.58 -4.56 34.64
CA LYS A 9 9.61 -4.26 33.21
C LYS A 9 8.23 -4.63 32.63
N GLY A 10 7.34 -3.66 32.55
CA GLY A 10 6.07 -3.78 31.83
C GLY A 10 6.40 -4.10 30.38
N ARG A 11 5.95 -5.25 29.91
CA ARG A 11 5.90 -5.52 28.47
C ARG A 11 4.92 -4.48 27.92
N GLU A 12 5.41 -3.56 27.10
CA GLU A 12 4.56 -2.73 26.26
C GLU A 12 3.78 -3.70 25.36
N GLU A 13 2.54 -3.99 25.76
CA GLU A 13 1.59 -4.64 24.88
C GLU A 13 1.45 -3.73 23.66
N ALA A 14 1.89 -4.25 22.51
CA ALA A 14 1.72 -3.57 21.23
C ALA A 14 0.26 -3.11 21.13
N PRO A 15 0.00 -1.85 20.72
CA PRO A 15 -1.34 -1.30 20.75
C PRO A 15 -2.31 -2.24 20.04
N SER A 16 -3.34 -2.68 20.77
CA SER A 16 -4.36 -3.59 20.26
C SER A 16 -4.94 -3.04 18.97
N LEU A 17 -4.92 -3.86 17.91
CA LEU A 17 -5.43 -3.56 16.58
C LEU A 17 -6.82 -2.91 16.67
N GLU A 18 -6.90 -1.59 16.49
CA GLU A 18 -8.18 -0.89 16.41
C GLU A 18 -9.10 -1.52 15.34
N SER A 19 -10.28 -1.92 15.84
CA SER A 19 -11.65 -2.17 15.34
C SER A 19 -11.97 -2.62 13.90
N GLN A 20 -11.13 -2.44 12.89
CA GLN A 20 -11.51 -2.76 11.51
C GLN A 20 -11.16 -4.21 11.12
N LYS A 21 -12.17 -4.97 10.71
CA LYS A 21 -12.05 -6.32 10.12
C LYS A 21 -11.24 -6.25 8.81
N SER A 22 -10.56 -7.33 8.41
CA SER A 22 -9.85 -7.41 7.13
C SER A 22 -10.75 -7.05 5.93
N SER A 23 -12.03 -7.43 6.00
CA SER A 23 -13.04 -7.08 4.99
C SER A 23 -13.31 -5.58 4.87
N ALA A 24 -13.20 -4.81 5.96
CA ALA A 24 -13.39 -3.37 5.92
C ALA A 24 -12.23 -2.68 5.18
N TRP A 25 -10.99 -3.12 5.40
CA TRP A 25 -9.82 -2.61 4.67
C TRP A 25 -9.88 -2.92 3.18
N LEU A 26 -10.37 -4.10 2.80
CA LEU A 26 -10.58 -4.44 1.39
C LEU A 26 -11.70 -3.62 0.76
N ALA A 27 -12.81 -3.41 1.47
CA ALA A 27 -13.90 -2.56 0.98
C ALA A 27 -13.43 -1.10 0.76
N ASP A 28 -12.63 -0.56 1.68
CA ASP A 28 -12.08 0.79 1.53
C ASP A 28 -11.03 0.87 0.41
N SER A 29 -10.25 -0.19 0.20
CA SER A 29 -9.35 -0.31 -0.96
C SER A 29 -10.12 -0.25 -2.29
N LEU A 30 -11.25 -0.97 -2.40
CA LEU A 30 -12.07 -0.97 -3.60
C LEU A 30 -12.74 0.39 -3.86
N LYS A 31 -13.18 1.09 -2.79
CA LYS A 31 -13.71 2.45 -2.91
C LYS A 31 -12.68 3.44 -3.43
N ASP A 32 -11.46 3.39 -2.90
CA ASP A 32 -10.36 4.25 -3.38
C ASP A 32 -10.07 3.99 -4.86
N LEU A 33 -10.04 2.71 -5.27
CA LEU A 33 -9.77 2.34 -6.66
C LEU A 33 -10.88 2.81 -7.60
N ALA A 34 -12.15 2.65 -7.21
CA ALA A 34 -13.29 3.15 -7.99
C ALA A 34 -13.24 4.67 -8.14
N LYS A 35 -12.91 5.40 -7.05
CA LYS A 35 -12.77 6.85 -7.11
C LYS A 35 -11.58 7.28 -7.97
N ALA A 36 -10.48 6.53 -7.95
CA ALA A 36 -9.34 6.76 -8.82
C ALA A 36 -9.71 6.62 -10.31
N GLU A 37 -10.53 5.63 -10.66
CA GLU A 37 -11.00 5.42 -12.04
C GLU A 37 -11.80 6.61 -12.57
N GLU A 38 -12.72 7.14 -11.76
CA GLU A 38 -13.50 8.35 -12.10
C GLU A 38 -12.61 9.57 -12.35
N LEU A 39 -11.53 9.71 -11.58
CA LEU A 39 -10.65 10.88 -11.60
C LEU A 39 -9.52 10.78 -12.64
N LEU A 40 -9.36 9.66 -13.34
CA LEU A 40 -8.25 9.45 -14.29
C LEU A 40 -8.10 10.58 -15.32
N GLN A 41 -9.22 11.16 -15.77
CA GLN A 41 -9.22 12.25 -16.76
C GLN A 41 -9.27 13.64 -16.12
N GLU A 42 -9.88 13.77 -14.95
CA GLU A 42 -10.16 15.05 -14.30
C GLU A 42 -9.00 15.52 -13.41
N ASP A 43 -8.42 14.59 -12.66
CA ASP A 43 -7.31 14.83 -11.74
C ASP A 43 -6.38 13.59 -11.71
N PRO A 44 -5.46 13.48 -12.70
CA PRO A 44 -4.54 12.34 -12.81
C PRO A 44 -3.64 12.17 -11.59
N ASP A 45 -3.23 13.26 -10.95
CA ASP A 45 -2.38 13.23 -9.76
C ASP A 45 -3.14 12.60 -8.58
N LEU A 46 -4.38 13.04 -8.33
CA LEU A 46 -5.24 12.46 -7.30
C LEU A 46 -5.62 11.02 -7.62
N ALA A 47 -5.90 10.70 -8.88
CA ALA A 47 -6.17 9.33 -9.34
C ALA A 47 -4.99 8.40 -9.06
N ALA A 48 -3.76 8.83 -9.36
CA ALA A 48 -2.55 8.05 -9.09
C ALA A 48 -2.32 7.86 -7.58
N PHE A 49 -2.54 8.92 -6.78
CA PHE A 49 -2.44 8.84 -5.33
C PHE A 49 -3.45 7.85 -4.72
N LEU A 50 -4.73 7.95 -5.11
CA LEU A 50 -5.79 7.06 -4.65
C LEU A 50 -5.52 5.61 -5.07
N SER A 51 -5.02 5.39 -6.29
CA SER A 51 -4.61 4.06 -6.76
C SER A 51 -3.51 3.44 -5.88
N TRP A 52 -2.47 4.21 -5.54
CA TRP A 52 -1.43 3.74 -4.62
C TRP A 52 -1.98 3.47 -3.22
N GLN A 53 -2.85 4.33 -2.70
CA GLN A 53 -3.50 4.13 -1.40
C GLN A 53 -4.37 2.87 -1.39
N ALA A 54 -5.13 2.63 -2.46
CA ALA A 54 -5.97 1.46 -2.63
C ALA A 54 -5.14 0.17 -2.49
N ALA A 55 -4.02 0.08 -3.20
CA ALA A 55 -3.11 -1.07 -3.11
C ALA A 55 -2.56 -1.25 -1.67
N ARG A 56 -2.15 -0.15 -1.02
CA ARG A 56 -1.65 -0.20 0.38
C ARG A 56 -2.74 -0.67 1.37
N LYS A 57 -4.00 -0.26 1.19
CA LYS A 57 -5.12 -0.71 2.02
C LYS A 57 -5.42 -2.20 1.80
N ALA A 58 -5.32 -2.71 0.57
CA ALA A 58 -5.45 -4.15 0.31
C ALA A 58 -4.37 -4.97 1.02
N PHE A 59 -3.13 -4.49 1.05
CA PHE A 59 -2.07 -5.14 1.82
C PHE A 59 -2.33 -5.09 3.34
N LYS A 60 -2.87 -3.99 3.87
CA LYS A 60 -3.33 -3.94 5.27
C LYS A 60 -4.43 -4.97 5.57
N ALA A 61 -5.32 -5.24 4.62
CA ALA A 61 -6.32 -6.29 4.77
C ALA A 61 -5.65 -7.68 4.90
N LEU A 62 -4.58 -7.93 4.14
CA LEU A 62 -3.79 -9.16 4.22
C LEU A 62 -3.05 -9.30 5.55
N GLU A 63 -2.39 -8.24 6.01
CA GLU A 63 -1.77 -8.17 7.34
C GLU A 63 -2.77 -8.53 8.46
N LYS A 64 -3.96 -7.94 8.40
CA LYS A 64 -5.06 -8.21 9.34
C LYS A 64 -5.54 -9.66 9.27
N LYS A 65 -5.72 -10.22 8.06
CA LYS A 65 -6.11 -11.63 7.88
C LYS A 65 -5.06 -12.59 8.45
N ALA A 66 -3.77 -12.27 8.25
CA ALA A 66 -2.66 -13.07 8.77
C ALA A 66 -2.40 -12.88 10.28
N GLY A 67 -3.07 -11.92 10.94
CA GLY A 67 -2.84 -11.59 12.34
C GLY A 67 -1.45 -11.02 12.62
N ARG A 68 -0.79 -10.43 11.63
CA ARG A 68 0.58 -9.90 11.72
C ARG A 68 0.59 -8.43 11.33
N ARG A 69 1.34 -7.61 12.08
CA ARG A 69 1.58 -6.21 11.73
C ARG A 69 2.99 -6.10 11.19
N LEU A 70 3.15 -5.66 9.94
CA LEU A 70 4.46 -5.44 9.36
C LEU A 70 4.72 -3.93 9.34
N SER A 71 5.96 -3.54 9.69
CA SER A 71 6.41 -2.16 9.58
C SER A 71 6.95 -1.82 8.18
N GLU A 72 6.85 -2.77 7.24
CA GLU A 72 7.43 -2.63 5.91
C GLU A 72 6.64 -1.64 5.06
N SER A 73 7.35 -0.64 4.54
CA SER A 73 6.80 0.45 3.73
C SER A 73 6.73 0.10 2.24
N SER A 74 7.62 -0.77 1.76
CA SER A 74 7.65 -1.28 0.39
C SER A 74 6.57 -2.34 0.18
N LEU A 75 5.75 -2.16 -0.86
CA LEU A 75 4.75 -3.13 -1.27
C LEU A 75 5.38 -4.42 -1.79
N GLU A 76 6.51 -4.35 -2.52
CA GLU A 76 7.23 -5.54 -3.00
C GLU A 76 7.76 -6.38 -1.84
N LYS A 77 8.43 -5.74 -0.87
CA LYS A 77 8.94 -6.42 0.32
C LYS A 77 7.82 -6.95 1.21
N LEU A 78 6.71 -6.22 1.31
CA LEU A 78 5.56 -6.65 2.08
C LEU A 78 4.91 -7.87 1.43
N LEU A 79 4.73 -7.87 0.09
CA LEU A 79 4.24 -9.02 -0.67
C LEU A 79 5.10 -10.27 -0.40
N ALA A 80 6.43 -10.16 -0.46
CA ALA A 80 7.35 -11.29 -0.25
C ALA A 80 7.28 -11.93 1.16
N GLN A 81 6.74 -11.22 2.15
CA GLN A 81 6.60 -11.72 3.52
C GLN A 81 5.39 -12.65 3.72
N PHE A 82 4.50 -12.73 2.72
CA PHE A 82 3.33 -13.61 2.75
C PHE A 82 3.52 -14.80 1.79
N PRO A 83 3.06 -16.01 2.14
CA PRO A 83 3.08 -17.17 1.23
C PRO A 83 2.42 -16.87 -0.12
N GLU A 84 1.33 -16.10 -0.10
CA GLU A 84 0.62 -15.63 -1.29
C GLU A 84 1.57 -14.85 -2.21
N GLY A 85 2.36 -13.94 -1.66
CA GLY A 85 3.27 -13.12 -2.45
C GLY A 85 4.50 -13.85 -2.97
N GLN A 86 4.97 -14.88 -2.26
CA GLN A 86 6.04 -15.75 -2.76
C GLN A 86 5.59 -16.49 -4.03
N LEU A 87 4.34 -16.98 -4.03
CA LEU A 87 3.70 -17.67 -5.15
C LEU A 87 3.08 -16.74 -6.19
N ALA A 88 3.13 -15.41 -5.97
CA ALA A 88 2.54 -14.46 -6.89
C ALA A 88 3.21 -14.53 -8.27
N ALA A 89 2.37 -14.47 -9.31
CA ALA A 89 2.82 -14.42 -10.70
C ALA A 89 3.62 -13.14 -10.96
N LYS A 90 4.49 -13.18 -11.97
CA LYS A 90 5.36 -12.05 -12.36
C LYS A 90 4.61 -10.72 -12.49
N PRO A 91 3.41 -10.62 -13.10
CA PRO A 91 2.69 -9.35 -13.22
C PRO A 91 2.35 -8.69 -11.88
N VAL A 92 2.06 -9.48 -10.85
CA VAL A 92 1.74 -8.98 -9.50
C VAL A 92 3.01 -8.44 -8.83
N LYS A 93 4.13 -9.16 -8.96
CA LYS A 93 5.43 -8.72 -8.44
C LYS A 93 5.90 -7.44 -9.11
N ASP A 94 5.77 -7.36 -10.43
CA ASP A 94 6.14 -6.19 -11.21
C ASP A 94 5.23 -4.98 -10.89
N ALA A 95 3.93 -5.20 -10.66
CA ALA A 95 3.01 -4.15 -10.21
C ALA A 95 3.40 -3.60 -8.82
N ALA A 96 3.74 -4.46 -7.86
CA ALA A 96 4.18 -4.04 -6.53
C ALA A 96 5.47 -3.19 -6.61
N ARG A 97 6.45 -3.64 -7.41
CA ARG A 97 7.69 -2.89 -7.65
C ARG A 97 7.44 -1.55 -8.32
N PHE A 98 6.55 -1.50 -9.31
CA PHE A 98 6.17 -0.28 -10.00
C PHE A 98 5.57 0.75 -9.04
N LEU A 99 4.62 0.32 -8.19
CA LEU A 99 3.99 1.20 -7.19
C LEU A 99 4.98 1.73 -6.13
N ASP A 100 5.96 0.92 -5.72
CA ASP A 100 7.03 1.38 -4.83
C ASP A 100 7.92 2.43 -5.49
N HIS A 101 8.23 2.25 -6.78
CA HIS A 101 9.00 3.22 -7.55
C HIS A 101 8.23 4.53 -7.70
N PHE A 102 6.95 4.46 -8.08
CA PHE A 102 6.06 5.61 -8.15
C PHE A 102 6.03 6.37 -6.82
N ARG A 103 5.83 5.68 -5.69
CA ARG A 103 5.78 6.35 -4.37
C ARG A 103 7.08 7.02 -3.98
N ARG A 104 8.23 6.44 -4.35
CA ARG A 104 9.54 7.04 -4.10
C ARG A 104 9.69 8.33 -4.89
N LEU A 105 9.35 8.31 -6.17
CA LEU A 105 9.42 9.49 -7.03
C LEU A 105 8.43 10.57 -6.55
N ALA A 106 7.19 10.21 -6.24
CA ALA A 106 6.16 11.13 -5.75
C ALA A 106 6.40 11.69 -4.33
N ARG A 107 7.43 11.23 -3.62
CA ARG A 107 7.89 11.82 -2.35
C ARG A 107 8.99 12.86 -2.55
N HIS A 108 9.57 12.88 -3.73
CA HIS A 108 10.59 13.82 -4.16
C HIS A 108 10.00 14.63 -5.33
N ASP A 109 9.03 15.48 -5.04
CA ASP A 109 8.48 16.45 -6.02
C ASP A 109 9.60 17.21 -6.73
N ASP A 110 10.70 17.46 -6.01
CA ASP A 110 11.93 18.07 -6.51
C ASP A 110 12.57 17.23 -7.64
N LEU A 111 12.59 15.89 -7.54
CA LEU A 111 13.08 15.00 -8.61
C LEU A 111 12.17 14.99 -9.85
N PHE A 112 10.86 15.21 -9.66
CA PHE A 112 9.92 15.42 -10.77
C PHE A 112 10.18 16.75 -11.52
N ARG A 113 10.77 17.75 -10.85
CA ARG A 113 10.99 19.10 -11.39
C ARG A 113 12.44 19.40 -11.80
N GLU A 114 13.45 18.87 -11.12
CA GLU A 114 14.86 19.27 -11.28
C GLU A 114 15.68 18.35 -12.19
N VAL A 115 15.38 17.05 -12.24
CA VAL A 115 16.18 16.09 -13.03
C VAL A 115 15.52 15.87 -14.38
N ASN A 116 15.56 16.86 -15.28
CA ASN A 116 15.44 16.76 -16.75
C ASN A 116 14.73 15.50 -17.33
N LEU A 117 13.56 15.13 -16.81
CA LEU A 117 12.71 14.07 -17.38
C LEU A 117 11.54 14.67 -18.17
N ASN A 118 11.33 16.00 -18.12
CA ASN A 118 10.23 16.70 -18.80
C ASN A 118 8.85 16.07 -18.55
N LEU A 119 8.60 15.52 -17.35
CA LEU A 119 7.37 14.76 -17.09
C LEU A 119 6.15 15.62 -16.74
N GLY A 120 6.31 16.91 -16.40
CA GLY A 120 5.18 17.76 -16.03
C GLY A 120 4.37 17.19 -14.83
N PRO A 121 3.14 17.69 -14.57
CA PRO A 121 2.16 16.95 -13.75
C PRO A 121 1.91 15.56 -14.37
N LEU A 122 1.52 14.54 -13.58
CA LEU A 122 1.29 13.21 -14.16
C LEU A 122 0.30 13.31 -15.32
N GLY A 123 0.65 12.72 -16.45
CA GLY A 123 -0.30 12.53 -17.53
C GLY A 123 -1.38 11.53 -17.13
N VAL A 124 -2.53 11.62 -17.80
CA VAL A 124 -3.60 10.62 -17.72
C VAL A 124 -3.07 9.19 -17.90
N GLU A 125 -2.10 9.00 -18.81
CA GLU A 125 -1.50 7.69 -19.07
C GLU A 125 -0.61 7.20 -17.92
N ASP A 126 0.11 8.09 -17.25
CA ASP A 126 0.89 7.72 -16.06
C ASP A 126 -0.04 7.33 -14.91
N ALA A 127 -1.11 8.11 -14.68
CA ALA A 127 -2.13 7.80 -13.70
C ALA A 127 -2.82 6.47 -14.01
N ARG A 128 -3.14 6.20 -15.29
CA ARG A 128 -3.69 4.93 -15.76
C ARG A 128 -2.76 3.76 -15.46
N ARG A 129 -1.44 3.91 -15.63
CA ARG A 129 -0.47 2.85 -15.28
C ARG A 129 -0.43 2.56 -13.78
N VAL A 130 -0.53 3.60 -12.94
CA VAL A 130 -0.62 3.44 -11.47
C VAL A 130 -1.92 2.76 -11.08
N PHE A 131 -3.05 3.16 -11.69
CA PHE A 131 -4.35 2.52 -11.52
C PHE A 131 -4.31 1.03 -11.89
N GLU A 132 -3.78 0.69 -13.06
CA GLU A 132 -3.69 -0.69 -13.52
C GLU A 132 -2.81 -1.56 -12.62
N ALA A 133 -1.68 -1.03 -12.16
CA ALA A 133 -0.83 -1.72 -11.20
C ALA A 133 -1.57 -1.97 -9.87
N ALA A 134 -2.29 -0.98 -9.36
CA ALA A 134 -3.11 -1.12 -8.16
C ALA A 134 -4.22 -2.16 -8.34
N ARG A 135 -4.91 -2.14 -9.48
CA ARG A 135 -5.95 -3.12 -9.85
C ARG A 135 -5.42 -4.54 -9.88
N ILE A 136 -4.26 -4.78 -10.49
CA ILE A 136 -3.60 -6.10 -10.51
C ILE A 136 -3.36 -6.62 -9.09
N ILE A 137 -2.82 -5.77 -8.20
CA ILE A 137 -2.56 -6.14 -6.80
C ILE A 137 -3.86 -6.44 -6.06
N ILE A 138 -4.86 -5.57 -6.17
CA ILE A 138 -6.13 -5.70 -5.45
C ILE A 138 -6.86 -6.97 -5.89
N ASN A 139 -6.96 -7.23 -7.19
CA ASN A 139 -7.59 -8.45 -7.71
C ASN A 139 -6.86 -9.70 -7.20
N PHE A 140 -5.53 -9.69 -7.22
CA PHE A 140 -4.73 -10.80 -6.70
C PHE A 140 -5.03 -11.08 -5.21
N LEU A 141 -5.11 -10.01 -4.40
CA LEU A 141 -5.36 -10.13 -2.97
C LEU A 141 -6.83 -10.44 -2.65
N GLU A 142 -7.79 -9.93 -3.41
CA GLU A 142 -9.22 -10.17 -3.21
C GLU A 142 -9.55 -11.67 -3.23
N HIS A 143 -9.03 -12.40 -4.24
CA HIS A 143 -9.18 -13.85 -4.35
C HIS A 143 -8.58 -14.64 -3.18
N ARG A 144 -7.74 -14.00 -2.35
CA ARG A 144 -7.08 -14.61 -1.19
C ARG A 144 -7.64 -14.09 0.12
N LEU A 145 -8.39 -13.00 0.11
CA LEU A 145 -8.99 -12.37 1.29
C LEU A 145 -10.42 -12.85 1.54
N LYS A 146 -11.16 -13.22 0.49
CA LYS A 146 -12.39 -14.02 0.59
C LYS A 146 -12.13 -15.36 1.28
#